data_AF-A0A4Q4YM25-F1
#
_entry.id   AF-A0A4Q4YM25-F1
#
_cell.length_a   1.000
_cell.length_b   1.000
_cell.length_c   1.000
_cell.angle_alpha   90.00
_cell.angle_beta   90.00
_cell.angle_gamma   90.00
#
_symmetry.space_group_name_H-M   'P 1'
#
loop_
_entity.id
_entity.type
_entity.pdbx_description
1 polymer ?
#
loop_
_entity_poly.entity_id
_entity_poly.type
_entity_poly.pdbx_seq_one_letter_code
_entity_poly.pdbx_strand_id
1 'polypeptide(L)'
;MSTSIQATIIPELTAQQFQDRIRELEATVQQLTNQVAAPGTTRKIKPKKLGPYNGKGNVQSFLTQARVYIRLEGLTDLADQIFAVAACLEGDVLD
;
A
#
# COMPACT_ATOMS: atom_id res chain seq x y z
N MET A 1 -47.56 38.68 9.94
CA MET A 1 -46.70 37.49 9.85
C MET A 1 -45.69 37.76 8.74
N SER A 2 -44.50 38.26 9.07
CA SER A 2 -43.45 38.56 8.08
C SER A 2 -42.18 37.85 8.51
N THR A 3 -41.92 36.71 7.86
CA THR A 3 -40.76 35.87 8.11
C THR A 3 -39.56 36.52 7.41
N SER A 4 -38.67 37.12 8.20
CA SER A 4 -37.38 37.62 7.72
C SER A 4 -36.51 36.42 7.33
N ILE A 5 -36.11 36.34 6.07
CA ILE A 5 -35.20 35.32 5.57
C ILE A 5 -33.80 35.74 6.01
N GLN A 6 -33.30 35.09 7.06
CA GLN A 6 -31.92 35.21 7.50
C GLN A 6 -31.03 34.54 6.45
N ALA A 7 -30.47 35.35 5.55
CA ALA A 7 -29.42 34.90 4.64
C ALA A 7 -28.24 34.38 5.46
N THR A 8 -27.97 33.09 5.35
CA THR A 8 -26.74 32.48 5.87
C THR A 8 -25.56 33.12 5.17
N ILE A 9 -24.85 33.99 5.89
CA ILE A 9 -23.62 34.63 5.44
C ILE A 9 -22.57 33.51 5.34
N ILE A 10 -22.32 33.03 4.13
CA ILE A 10 -21.10 32.30 3.81
C ILE A 10 -19.98 33.34 3.98
N PRO A 11 -19.05 33.20 4.94
CA PRO A 11 -17.96 34.15 5.04
C PRO A 11 -17.14 34.03 3.76
N GLU A 12 -17.18 35.10 2.96
CA GLU A 12 -16.41 35.25 1.75
C GLU A 12 -14.92 35.19 2.16
N LEU A 13 -14.30 34.02 1.96
CA LEU A 13 -12.89 33.84 2.28
C LEU A 13 -12.11 34.88 1.46
N THR A 14 -11.41 35.77 2.14
CA THR A 14 -10.64 36.82 1.46
C THR A 14 -9.49 36.20 0.67
N ALA A 15 -9.07 36.84 -0.42
CA ALA A 15 -7.96 36.36 -1.25
C ALA A 15 -6.68 36.06 -0.41
N GLN A 16 -6.49 36.81 0.67
CA GLN A 16 -5.43 36.62 1.66
C GLN A 16 -5.50 35.24 2.35
N GLN A 17 -6.70 34.83 2.78
CA GLN A 17 -6.92 33.54 3.46
C GLN A 17 -6.68 32.36 2.52
N PHE A 18 -6.98 32.52 1.22
CA PHE A 18 -6.62 31.50 0.24
C PHE A 18 -5.12 31.37 0.05
N GLN A 19 -4.39 32.49 0.01
CA GLN A 19 -2.92 32.46 -0.11
C GLN A 19 -2.26 31.80 1.10
N ASP A 20 -2.73 32.11 2.31
CA ASP A 20 -2.18 31.50 3.53
C ASP A 20 -2.48 29.99 3.59
N ARG A 21 -3.68 29.58 3.16
CA ARG A 21 -4.06 28.17 3.10
C ARG A 21 -3.26 27.39 2.04
N ILE A 22 -2.97 28.01 0.89
CA ILE A 22 -2.09 27.40 -0.13
C ILE A 22 -0.69 27.19 0.45
N ARG A 23 -0.12 28.19 1.14
CA ARG A 23 1.21 28.09 1.76
C ARG A 23 1.27 26.98 2.81
N GLU A 24 0.23 26.84 3.63
CA GLU A 24 0.11 25.78 4.61
C GLU A 24 0.01 24.38 3.96
N LEU A 25 -0.78 24.27 2.89
CA LEU A 25 -0.88 23.03 2.12
C LEU A 25 0.45 22.66 1.46
N GLU A 26 1.17 23.62 0.87
CA GLU A 26 2.50 23.38 0.28
C GLU A 26 3.50 22.87 1.32
N ALA A 27 3.53 23.48 2.50
CA ALA A 27 4.38 23.04 3.61
C ALA A 27 4.02 21.61 4.06
N THR A 28 2.73 21.29 4.14
CA THR A 28 2.24 19.96 4.53
C THR A 28 2.60 18.91 3.48
N VAL A 29 2.42 19.23 2.20
CA VAL A 29 2.80 18.35 1.09
C VAL A 29 4.31 18.11 1.14
N GLN A 30 5.13 19.14 1.32
CA GLN A 30 6.58 18.98 1.42
C GLN A 30 6.98 18.11 2.62
N GLN A 31 6.33 18.28 3.76
CA GLN A 31 6.56 17.47 4.95
C GLN A 31 6.17 16.01 4.73
N LEU A 32 5.04 15.75 4.07
CA LEU A 32 4.60 14.40 3.72
C LEU A 32 5.51 13.76 2.68
N THR A 33 5.93 14.50 1.66
CA THR A 33 6.92 14.05 0.67
C THR A 33 8.23 13.67 1.35
N ASN A 34 8.71 14.46 2.30
CA ASN A 34 9.92 14.14 3.06
C ASN A 34 9.74 12.92 3.97
N GLN A 35 8.54 12.67 4.50
CA GLN A 35 8.25 11.45 5.28
C GLN A 35 8.12 10.20 4.41
N VAL A 36 7.58 10.33 3.20
CA VAL A 36 7.50 9.23 2.22
C VAL A 36 8.87 8.94 1.60
N ALA A 37 9.67 9.98 1.35
CA ALA A 37 11.02 9.88 0.81
C ALA A 37 12.06 9.51 1.88
N ALA A 38 11.76 9.75 3.16
CA ALA A 38 12.56 9.19 4.25
C ALA A 38 12.54 7.68 4.05
N PRO A 39 13.71 7.03 3.89
CA PRO A 39 13.78 5.59 3.83
C PRO A 39 13.37 5.12 5.22
N GLY A 40 12.08 4.85 5.39
CA GLY A 40 11.61 3.99 6.46
C GLY A 40 12.55 2.79 6.39
N THR A 41 13.17 2.46 7.51
CA THR A 41 14.11 1.34 7.66
C THR A 41 13.36 0.04 7.38
N THR A 42 12.99 -0.14 6.12
CA THR A 42 12.70 -1.39 5.48
C THR A 42 14.06 -2.07 5.54
N ARG A 43 14.29 -2.79 6.65
CA ARG A 43 15.24 -3.89 6.60
C ARG A 43 14.90 -4.59 5.30
N LYS A 44 15.79 -4.51 4.32
CA LYS A 44 15.70 -5.28 3.08
C LYS A 44 15.87 -6.74 3.52
N ILE A 45 14.80 -7.28 4.12
CA ILE A 45 14.69 -8.68 4.45
C ILE A 45 14.55 -9.30 3.08
N LYS A 46 15.68 -9.77 2.53
CA LYS A 46 15.63 -10.65 1.37
C LYS A 46 14.73 -11.81 1.80
N PRO A 47 13.55 -11.98 1.19
CA PRO A 47 12.68 -13.06 1.60
C PRO A 47 13.42 -14.38 1.39
N LYS A 48 13.37 -15.24 2.40
CA LYS A 48 13.90 -16.58 2.25
C LYS A 48 13.11 -17.24 1.12
N LYS A 49 13.82 -17.80 0.13
CA LYS A 49 13.21 -18.52 -0.98
C LYS A 49 12.26 -19.57 -0.40
N LEU A 50 11.06 -19.64 -0.96
CA LEU A 50 10.06 -20.64 -0.59
C LEU A 50 10.66 -22.04 -0.73
N GLY A 51 10.38 -22.90 0.24
CA GLY A 51 10.77 -24.31 0.16
C GLY A 51 9.88 -25.07 -0.83
N PRO A 52 10.35 -26.21 -1.35
CA PRO A 52 9.54 -27.04 -2.23
C PRO A 52 8.32 -27.62 -1.49
N TYR A 53 7.20 -27.70 -2.18
CA TYR A 53 5.94 -28.25 -1.72
C TYR A 53 5.54 -29.41 -2.61
N ASN A 54 5.52 -30.60 -2.02
CA ASN A 54 5.23 -31.87 -2.67
C ASN A 54 3.81 -32.39 -2.39
N GLY A 55 2.90 -31.51 -1.98
CA GLY A 55 1.51 -31.90 -1.66
C GLY A 55 1.36 -32.50 -0.27
N LYS A 56 2.45 -32.79 0.44
CA LYS A 56 2.43 -33.35 1.80
C LYS A 56 2.52 -32.25 2.85
N GLY A 57 1.77 -32.40 3.93
CA GLY A 57 1.72 -31.45 5.03
C GLY A 57 0.62 -30.39 4.88
N ASN A 58 0.74 -29.29 5.63
CA ASN A 58 -0.32 -28.29 5.72
C ASN A 58 -0.27 -27.29 4.55
N VAL A 59 -1.23 -27.42 3.63
CA VAL A 59 -1.44 -26.51 2.49
C VAL A 59 -1.54 -25.05 2.92
N GLN A 60 -2.26 -24.76 4.02
CA GLN A 60 -2.44 -23.38 4.50
C GLN A 60 -1.13 -22.75 4.96
N SER A 61 -0.23 -23.54 5.55
CA SER A 61 1.09 -23.07 5.93
C SER A 61 1.91 -22.68 4.71
N PHE A 62 1.90 -23.50 3.65
CA PHE A 62 2.57 -23.20 2.39
C PHE A 62 2.00 -21.94 1.73
N LEU A 63 0.67 -21.84 1.61
CA LEU A 63 0.01 -20.66 1.02
C LEU A 63 0.30 -19.37 1.80
N THR A 64 0.38 -19.47 3.14
CA THR A 64 0.73 -18.33 4.00
C THR A 64 2.16 -17.89 3.74
N GLN A 65 3.11 -18.83 3.66
CA GLN A 65 4.50 -18.52 3.33
C GLN A 65 4.62 -17.91 1.93
N ALA A 66 3.93 -18.48 0.94
CA ALA A 66 3.92 -17.99 -0.44
C ALA A 66 3.40 -16.54 -0.53
N ARG A 67 2.30 -16.24 0.17
CA ARG A 67 1.74 -14.89 0.22
C ARG A 67 2.70 -13.88 0.87
N VAL A 68 3.40 -14.28 1.93
CA VAL A 68 4.42 -13.42 2.57
C VAL A 68 5.61 -13.21 1.64
N TYR A 69 6.08 -14.25 0.96
CA TYR A 69 7.18 -14.18 0.00
C TYR A 69 6.87 -13.21 -1.15
N ILE A 70 5.70 -13.35 -1.80
CA ILE A 70 5.25 -12.47 -2.89
C ILE A 70 5.28 -10.99 -2.47
N ARG A 71 4.78 -10.70 -1.25
CA ARG A 71 4.74 -9.33 -0.73
C ARG A 71 6.12 -8.76 -0.45
N LEU A 72 7.04 -9.58 0.06
CA LEU A 72 8.40 -9.15 0.38
C LEU A 72 9.27 -8.99 -0.86
N GLU A 73 9.04 -9.82 -1.89
CA GLU A 73 9.72 -9.71 -3.18
C GLU A 73 9.13 -8.59 -4.06
N GLY A 74 7.96 -8.07 -3.69
CA GLY A 74 7.31 -6.97 -4.39
C GLY A 74 6.73 -7.37 -5.75
N LEU A 75 6.36 -8.64 -5.92
CA LEU A 75 5.78 -9.13 -7.17
C LEU A 75 4.34 -8.59 -7.31
N THR A 76 4.15 -7.65 -8.23
CA THR A 76 2.86 -7.01 -8.50
C THR A 76 2.15 -7.64 -9.69
N ASP A 77 2.89 -8.17 -10.65
CA ASP A 77 2.33 -8.86 -11.81
C ASP A 77 1.80 -10.26 -11.44
N LEU A 78 0.65 -10.61 -12.01
CA LEU A 78 -0.01 -11.88 -11.70
C LEU A 78 0.76 -13.08 -12.25
N ALA A 79 1.34 -12.97 -13.45
CA ALA A 79 2.10 -14.06 -14.03
C ALA A 79 3.37 -14.32 -13.21
N ASP A 80 4.07 -13.27 -12.80
CA ASP A 80 5.25 -13.38 -11.93
C ASP A 80 4.91 -14.02 -10.58
N GLN A 81 3.77 -13.66 -9.98
CA GLN A 81 3.28 -14.29 -8.76
C GLN A 81 3.02 -15.79 -8.95
N ILE A 82 2.37 -16.16 -10.06
CA ILE A 82 2.08 -17.56 -10.39
C ILE A 82 3.38 -18.33 -10.60
N PHE A 83 4.33 -17.79 -11.38
CA PHE A 83 5.63 -18.42 -11.62
C PHE A 83 6.42 -18.62 -10.33
N ALA A 84 6.42 -17.62 -9.43
CA ALA A 84 7.12 -17.71 -8.16
C ALA A 84 6.58 -18.85 -7.27
N VAL A 85 5.26 -19.05 -7.25
CA VAL A 85 4.62 -20.14 -6.49
C VAL A 85 4.79 -21.49 -7.19
N ALA A 86 4.60 -21.53 -8.51
CA ALA A 86 4.72 -22.74 -9.32
C ALA A 86 6.14 -23.32 -9.29
N ALA A 87 7.17 -22.47 -9.26
CA ALA A 87 8.56 -22.88 -9.10
C ALA A 87 8.86 -23.59 -7.77
N CYS A 88 7.92 -23.57 -6.83
CA CYS A 88 8.02 -24.23 -5.53
C CYS A 88 7.16 -25.49 -5.45
N LEU A 89 6.45 -25.88 -6.51
CA LEU A 89 5.69 -27.12 -6.56
C LEU A 89 6.58 -28.26 -7.08
N GLU A 90 6.49 -29.42 -6.44
CA GLU A 90 7.25 -30.63 -6.82
C GLU A 90 6.38 -31.88 -6.69
N GLY A 91 6.79 -32.99 -7.32
CA GLY A 91 6.13 -34.30 -7.18
C GLY A 91 4.67 -34.30 -7.66
N ASP A 92 3.80 -35.03 -6.95
CA ASP A 92 2.39 -35.28 -7.27
C ASP A 92 1.52 -34.00 -7.41
N VAL A 93 2.06 -32.81 -7.12
CA VAL A 93 1.36 -31.53 -7.31
C VAL A 93 1.55 -30.96 -8.72
N LEU A 94 2.42 -31.58 -9.51
CA LEU A 94 2.69 -31.19 -10.91
C LEU A 94 1.90 -32.01 -11.93
N ASP A 95 1.29 -33.12 -11.50
CA ASP A 95 0.43 -34.01 -12.30
C ASP A 95 -1.05 -33.57 -12.24
#